data_AF-A0A4C1VSW4-F1
#
_entry.id   AF-A0A4C1VSW4-F1
#
_cell.length_a   1.000
_cell.length_b   1.000
_cell.length_c   1.000
_cell.angle_alpha   90.00
_cell.angle_beta   90.00
_cell.angle_gamma   90.00
#
_symmetry.space_group_name_H-M   'P 1'
#
loop_
_entity.id
_entity.type
_entity.pdbx_description
1 polymer ?
#
loop_
_entity_poly.entity_id
_entity_poly.type
_entity_poly.pdbx_seq_one_letter_code
_entity_poly.pdbx_strand_id
1 'polypeptide(L)'
;MLACSKKSPPLEKAALPRAPVRAVSTTISYTRAAAGPRSVPPVAKQNQTSTEDDLKQLMIIISTIDTNEFTTLAKKFRAAANPTEKLTSLIEHASLVEAIKNNKF
;
A
#
# COMPACT_ATOMS: atom_id res chain seq x y z
N MET A 1 32.87 -37.45 57.99
CA MET A 1 32.50 -38.51 57.02
C MET A 1 32.80 -37.96 55.63
N LEU A 2 33.90 -38.32 54.94
CA LEU A 2 34.05 -39.46 54.00
C LEU A 2 32.92 -39.47 52.94
N ALA A 3 33.16 -39.53 51.62
CA ALA A 3 34.34 -40.00 50.90
C ALA A 3 34.34 -39.59 49.40
N CYS A 4 35.51 -39.83 48.78
CA CYS A 4 35.73 -40.21 47.37
C CYS A 4 35.56 -39.13 46.28
N SER A 5 36.40 -39.04 45.25
CA SER A 5 37.70 -39.64 44.95
C SER A 5 38.34 -38.83 43.80
N LYS A 6 39.60 -39.14 43.48
CA LYS A 6 40.65 -38.24 43.00
C LYS A 6 40.94 -38.27 41.48
N LYS A 7 41.30 -37.08 40.93
CA LYS A 7 42.46 -36.76 40.04
C LYS A 7 42.42 -36.96 38.50
N SER A 8 42.43 -35.80 37.78
CA SER A 8 43.06 -35.30 36.51
C SER A 8 44.13 -36.14 35.73
N PRO A 9 44.64 -35.81 34.50
CA PRO A 9 44.37 -34.77 33.47
C PRO A 9 44.31 -35.34 31.98
N PRO A 10 44.38 -34.56 30.87
CA PRO A 10 43.96 -34.96 29.50
C PRO A 10 45.08 -35.60 28.66
N LEU A 11 44.76 -36.47 27.68
CA LEU A 11 45.73 -36.90 26.68
C LEU A 11 45.11 -37.39 25.36
N GLU A 12 45.59 -36.74 24.31
CA GLU A 12 45.46 -36.97 22.87
C GLU A 12 45.95 -38.36 22.42
N LYS A 13 45.19 -39.07 21.57
CA LYS A 13 45.77 -40.08 20.66
C LYS A 13 44.83 -40.44 19.50
N ALA A 14 45.27 -40.08 18.31
CA ALA A 14 44.70 -40.50 17.03
C ALA A 14 44.97 -42.00 16.75
N ALA A 15 43.98 -42.69 16.15
CA ALA A 15 44.16 -43.93 15.38
C ALA A 15 42.93 -44.18 14.46
N LEU A 16 43.12 -44.06 13.14
CA LEU A 16 42.28 -44.49 12.00
C LEU A 16 42.44 -46.04 11.76
N PRO A 17 41.74 -46.79 10.84
CA PRO A 17 40.65 -46.52 9.85
C PRO A 17 39.61 -47.67 9.55
N ARG A 18 38.69 -47.43 8.55
CA ARG A 18 37.89 -48.35 7.64
C ARG A 18 36.56 -48.97 8.14
N ALA A 19 35.43 -49.08 7.39
CA ALA A 19 34.96 -48.70 6.04
C ALA A 19 33.36 -48.72 5.99
N PRO A 20 32.62 -48.82 4.86
CA PRO A 20 31.76 -47.76 4.30
C PRO A 20 30.25 -48.06 4.18
N VAL A 21 29.35 -47.06 4.36
CA VAL A 21 28.04 -47.02 3.66
C VAL A 21 27.70 -45.57 3.29
N ARG A 22 27.61 -45.32 2.00
CA ARG A 22 27.35 -44.02 1.35
C ARG A 22 25.89 -43.60 1.59
N ALA A 23 25.65 -42.66 2.49
CA ALA A 23 24.38 -41.94 2.55
C ALA A 23 24.43 -40.72 1.61
N VAL A 24 23.35 -40.57 0.87
CA VAL A 24 23.16 -39.73 -0.32
C VAL A 24 23.38 -38.24 -0.01
N SER A 25 24.36 -37.61 -0.66
CA SER A 25 24.47 -36.14 -0.65
C SER A 25 23.56 -35.58 -1.74
N THR A 26 22.36 -35.16 -1.38
CA THR A 26 21.54 -34.27 -2.23
C THR A 26 21.88 -32.83 -1.88
N THR A 27 22.92 -32.29 -2.50
CA THR A 27 23.11 -30.83 -2.50
C THR A 27 22.77 -30.33 -3.88
N ILE A 28 21.55 -29.79 -3.96
CA ILE A 28 20.89 -29.26 -5.15
C ILE A 28 21.76 -28.17 -5.78
N SER A 29 22.13 -28.39 -7.05
CA SER A 29 22.77 -27.38 -7.89
C SER A 29 21.79 -26.22 -8.15
N TYR A 30 22.08 -25.03 -7.63
CA TYR A 30 21.31 -23.83 -7.95
C TYR A 30 21.63 -23.38 -9.38
N THR A 31 20.68 -23.53 -10.30
CA THR A 31 20.77 -22.95 -11.66
C THR A 31 20.38 -21.47 -11.61
N ARG A 32 21.22 -20.62 -12.22
CA ARG A 32 21.02 -19.17 -12.33
C ARG A 32 19.84 -18.90 -13.26
N ALA A 33 18.76 -18.32 -12.73
CA ALA A 33 17.67 -17.81 -13.54
C ALA A 33 18.18 -16.66 -14.43
N ALA A 34 18.11 -16.82 -15.76
CA ALA A 34 18.29 -15.71 -16.69
C ALA A 34 17.04 -14.83 -16.61
N ALA A 35 17.21 -13.55 -16.25
CA ALA A 35 16.14 -12.57 -16.34
C ALA A 35 15.74 -12.43 -17.83
N GLY A 36 14.54 -12.91 -18.16
CA GLY A 36 13.95 -12.74 -19.48
C GLY A 36 13.72 -11.27 -19.83
N PRO A 37 13.37 -10.95 -21.09
CA PRO A 37 13.23 -9.59 -21.57
C PRO A 37 12.34 -8.76 -20.63
N ARG A 38 12.89 -7.67 -20.10
CA ARG A 38 12.16 -6.75 -19.24
C ARG A 38 11.02 -6.18 -20.07
N SER A 39 9.77 -6.52 -19.74
CA SER A 39 8.63 -5.86 -20.35
C SER A 39 8.74 -4.36 -20.04
N VAL A 40 8.80 -3.56 -21.10
CA VAL A 40 8.70 -2.11 -20.98
C VAL A 40 7.33 -1.82 -20.35
N PRO A 41 7.22 -0.96 -19.32
CA PRO A 41 5.92 -0.56 -18.81
C PRO A 41 5.09 0.00 -19.97
N PRO A 42 3.78 -0.26 -20.05
CA PRO A 42 2.95 0.43 -21.02
C PRO A 42 3.17 1.92 -20.80
N VAL A 43 3.61 2.65 -21.84
CA VAL A 43 3.54 4.11 -21.84
C VAL A 43 2.08 4.42 -21.55
N ALA A 44 1.82 4.94 -20.34
CA ALA A 44 0.51 5.44 -19.99
C ALA A 44 0.17 6.46 -21.06
N LYS A 45 -0.90 6.21 -21.82
CA LYS A 45 -1.43 7.19 -22.76
C LYS A 45 -1.77 8.41 -21.92
N GLN A 46 -0.89 9.42 -21.98
CA GLN A 46 -1.17 10.73 -21.47
C GLN A 46 -2.35 11.22 -22.33
N ASN A 47 -3.55 11.18 -21.76
CA ASN A 47 -4.69 11.87 -22.34
C ASN A 47 -4.28 13.34 -22.38
N GLN A 48 -3.75 13.79 -23.52
CA GLN A 48 -3.55 15.20 -23.77
C GLN A 48 -4.96 15.79 -23.90
N THR A 49 -5.51 16.24 -22.77
CA THR A 49 -6.63 17.18 -22.80
C THR A 49 -6.12 18.45 -23.47
N SER A 50 -6.92 19.02 -24.37
CA SER A 50 -6.56 20.29 -25.00
C SER A 50 -6.56 21.38 -23.93
N THR A 51 -5.65 22.35 -24.02
CA THR A 51 -5.65 23.54 -23.15
C THR A 51 -7.01 24.24 -23.15
N GLU A 52 -7.77 24.15 -24.24
CA GLU A 52 -9.12 24.71 -24.32
C GLU A 52 -10.16 23.92 -23.50
N ASP A 53 -10.03 22.59 -23.44
CA ASP A 53 -10.92 21.75 -22.63
C ASP A 53 -10.67 22.00 -21.14
N ASP A 54 -9.41 22.14 -20.74
CA ASP A 54 -9.02 22.48 -19.37
C ASP A 54 -9.53 23.87 -18.97
N LEU A 55 -9.46 24.86 -19.87
CA LEU A 55 -9.99 26.21 -19.64
C LEU A 55 -11.52 26.24 -19.55
N LYS A 56 -12.22 25.48 -20.40
CA LYS A 56 -13.68 25.31 -20.32
C LYS A 56 -14.07 24.65 -19.00
N GLN A 57 -13.37 23.60 -18.60
CA GLN A 57 -13.59 22.93 -17.33
C GLN A 57 -13.33 23.87 -16.15
N LEU A 58 -12.25 24.65 -16.18
CA LEU A 58 -11.95 25.67 -15.18
C LEU A 58 -13.06 26.72 -15.09
N MET A 59 -13.58 27.18 -16.23
CA MET A 59 -14.66 28.15 -16.27
C MET A 59 -15.98 27.57 -15.75
N ILE A 60 -16.28 26.31 -16.07
CA ILE A 60 -17.44 25.59 -15.51
C ILE A 60 -17.30 25.50 -14.00
N ILE A 61 -16.16 25.05 -13.47
CA ILE A 61 -15.90 24.95 -12.03
C ILE A 61 -16.08 26.32 -11.36
N ILE A 62 -15.48 27.38 -11.90
CA ILE A 62 -15.60 28.73 -11.35
C ILE A 62 -17.05 29.25 -11.41
N SER A 63 -17.79 28.94 -12.47
CA SER A 63 -19.19 29.35 -12.64
C SER A 63 -20.17 28.53 -11.81
N THR A 64 -19.81 27.30 -11.43
CA THR A 64 -20.70 26.35 -10.73
C THR A 64 -20.42 26.22 -9.25
N ILE A 65 -19.26 26.68 -8.76
CA ILE A 65 -19.03 26.83 -7.32
C ILE A 65 -19.91 27.99 -6.82
N ASP A 66 -21.16 27.68 -6.47
CA ASP A 66 -21.98 28.58 -5.66
C ASP A 66 -21.45 28.56 -4.22
N THR A 67 -20.53 29.48 -3.96
CA THR A 67 -19.95 29.70 -2.63
C THR A 67 -21.02 30.06 -1.57
N ASN A 68 -22.16 30.65 -1.96
CA ASN A 68 -23.24 30.99 -1.04
C ASN A 68 -24.02 29.74 -0.63
N GLU A 69 -24.29 28.82 -1.56
CA GLU A 69 -24.88 27.51 -1.26
C GLU A 69 -23.99 26.72 -0.31
N PHE A 70 -22.69 26.63 -0.61
CA PHE A 70 -21.70 25.97 0.25
C PHE A 70 -21.66 26.57 1.67
N THR A 71 -21.66 27.90 1.75
CA THR A 71 -21.66 28.63 3.02
C THR A 71 -22.95 28.39 3.80
N THR A 72 -24.09 28.36 3.13
CA THR A 72 -25.39 28.09 3.74
C THR A 72 -25.44 26.69 4.33
N LEU A 73 -24.92 25.72 3.59
CA LEU A 73 -24.90 24.34 4.04
C LEU A 73 -23.95 24.11 5.23
N ALA A 74 -22.78 24.75 5.24
CA ALA A 74 -21.88 24.75 6.38
C ALA A 74 -22.52 25.37 7.63
N LYS A 75 -23.28 26.47 7.45
CA LYS A 75 -24.06 27.09 8.54
C LYS A 75 -25.15 26.15 9.07
N LYS A 76 -25.89 25.46 8.18
CA LYS A 76 -26.90 24.45 8.57
C LYS A 76 -26.25 23.33 9.38
N PHE A 77 -25.14 22.76 8.91
CA PHE A 77 -24.41 21.70 9.63
C PHE A 77 -23.95 22.14 11.03
N ARG A 78 -23.42 23.37 11.15
CA ARG A 78 -23.00 23.94 12.44
C ARG A 78 -24.20 24.18 13.37
N ALA A 79 -25.31 24.68 12.84
CA ALA A 79 -26.51 25.03 13.60
C ALA A 79 -27.32 23.79 14.03
N ALA A 80 -27.22 22.69 13.29
CA ALA A 80 -27.92 21.45 13.57
C ALA A 80 -27.60 20.92 14.98
N ALA A 81 -28.61 20.87 15.82
CA ALA A 81 -28.49 20.40 17.20
C ALA A 81 -28.57 18.88 17.29
N ASN A 82 -29.23 18.23 16.32
CA ASN A 82 -29.43 16.79 16.32
C ASN A 82 -28.56 16.07 15.24
N PRO A 83 -28.21 14.79 15.46
CA PRO A 83 -27.39 14.02 14.51
C PRO A 83 -28.05 13.79 13.15
N THR A 84 -29.38 13.68 13.09
CA THR A 84 -30.13 13.44 11.86
C THR A 84 -30.05 14.63 10.91
N GLU A 85 -30.23 15.84 11.41
CA GLU A 85 -30.10 17.09 10.66
C GLU A 85 -28.66 17.28 10.16
N LYS A 86 -27.66 16.94 10.98
CA LYS A 86 -26.25 16.93 10.55
C LYS A 86 -26.02 15.93 9.42
N LEU A 87 -26.62 14.75 9.51
CA LEU A 87 -26.54 13.73 8.46
C LEU A 87 -27.19 14.23 7.17
N THR A 88 -28.38 14.82 7.24
CA THR A 88 -29.06 15.43 6.08
C THR A 88 -28.20 16.51 5.43
N SER A 89 -27.63 17.42 6.23
CA SER A 89 -26.76 18.48 5.73
C SER A 89 -25.49 17.92 5.07
N LEU A 90 -24.96 16.79 5.53
CA LEU A 90 -23.80 16.13 4.94
C LEU A 90 -24.15 15.45 3.60
N ILE A 91 -25.34 14.84 3.51
CA ILE A 91 -25.84 14.24 2.27
C ILE A 91 -26.03 15.32 1.20
N GLU A 92 -26.66 16.45 1.56
CA GLU A 92 -26.78 17.61 0.68
C GLU A 92 -25.40 18.08 0.17
N HIS A 93 -24.38 18.07 1.05
CA HIS A 93 -23.04 18.54 0.70
C HIS A 93 -22.34 17.58 -0.26
N ALA A 94 -22.47 16.27 -0.01
CA ALA A 94 -21.94 15.24 -0.89
C ALA A 94 -22.59 15.30 -2.28
N SER A 95 -23.92 15.52 -2.34
CA SER A 95 -24.65 15.67 -3.60
C SER A 95 -24.16 16.88 -4.40
N LEU A 96 -23.95 18.02 -3.73
CA LEU A 96 -23.44 19.23 -4.39
C LEU A 96 -22.03 19.01 -4.94
N VAL A 97 -21.13 18.41 -4.15
CA VAL A 97 -19.76 18.08 -4.60
C VAL A 97 -19.77 17.12 -5.79
N GLU A 98 -20.68 16.14 -5.80
CA GLU A 98 -20.82 15.21 -6.92
C GLU A 98 -21.35 15.89 -8.19
N ALA A 99 -22.29 16.84 -8.06
CA ALA A 99 -22.75 17.66 -9.19
C ALA A 99 -21.60 18.45 -9.83
N ILE A 100 -20.69 19.04 -9.00
CA ILE A 100 -19.45 19.70 -9.47
C ILE A 100 -18.59 18.75 -10.27
N LYS A 101 -18.26 17.61 -9.67
CA LYS A 101 -17.41 16.61 -10.31
C LYS A 101 -17.96 16.17 -11.67
N ASN A 102 -19.27 16.07 -11.80
CA ASN A 102 -19.93 15.56 -12.99
C ASN A 102 -20.31 16.65 -14.02
N ASN A 103 -20.01 17.93 -13.76
CA ASN A 103 -20.48 19.07 -14.57
C ASN A 103 -22.01 19.05 -14.79
N LYS A 104 -22.77 18.55 -13.80
CA LYS A 104 -24.24 18.40 -13.85
C LYS A 104 -24.92 19.43 -12.96
N PHE A 105 -24.76 20.69 -13.34
CA PHE A 105 -25.34 21.82 -12.63
C PHE A 105 -26.41 22.51 -13.47
#